data_AF-A0A7K2P7Q7-F1
#
_entry.id   AF-A0A7K2P7Q7-F1
#
_cell.length_a   1.000
_cell.length_b   1.000
_cell.length_c   1.000
_cell.angle_alpha   90.00
_cell.angle_beta   90.00
_cell.angle_gamma   90.00
#
_symmetry.space_group_name_H-M   'P 1'
#
loop_
_entity.id
_entity.type
_entity.pdbx_description
1 polymer ?
#
loop_
_entity_poly.entity_id
_entity_poly.type
_entity_poly.pdbx_seq_one_letter_code
_entity_poly.pdbx_strand_id
1 'polypeptide(L)'
;RPDGVGPLALTGWQLTAGGLLLAPLALLVEGAPPALDGPAIGGYLYLALANTALAYWLWFRGIGRLSATQVTFLGPLSPLTAAVIGWAALGEALGPVQLAGMALAFGATLAGQAVPSAPRTPPVAVGAGSFSSASRNGRKDSMDLTGTALRR
;
A
#
# COMPACT_ATOMS: atom_id res chain seq x y z
N ARG A 1 -10.79 4.87 -5.60
CA ARG A 1 -9.58 5.74 -5.59
C ARG A 1 -10.02 7.07 -6.17
N PRO A 2 -9.87 8.22 -5.51
CA PRO A 2 -10.17 9.51 -6.15
C PRO A 2 -9.29 9.63 -7.40
N ASP A 3 -9.88 9.99 -8.53
CA ASP A 3 -9.17 10.11 -9.80
C ASP A 3 -8.11 11.22 -9.69
N GLY A 4 -6.86 10.91 -10.06
CA GLY A 4 -5.75 11.88 -10.09
C GLY A 4 -4.76 11.85 -8.93
N VAL A 5 -4.99 11.11 -7.82
CA VAL A 5 -4.03 11.06 -6.70
C VAL A 5 -3.10 9.84 -6.78
N GLY A 6 -1.81 10.11 -7.04
CA GLY A 6 -0.75 9.09 -7.08
C GLY A 6 -0.47 8.43 -5.72
N PRO A 7 0.08 7.20 -5.68
CA PRO A 7 0.34 6.48 -4.42
C PRO A 7 1.26 7.25 -3.46
N LEU A 8 2.25 7.95 -4.02
CA LEU A 8 3.17 8.81 -3.26
C LEU A 8 2.46 9.98 -2.59
N ALA A 9 1.54 10.64 -3.30
CA ALA A 9 0.79 11.77 -2.75
C ALA A 9 -0.10 11.30 -1.60
N LEU A 10 -0.75 10.13 -1.75
CA LEU A 10 -1.54 9.53 -0.66
C LEU A 10 -0.66 9.19 0.55
N THR A 11 0.51 8.59 0.32
CA THR A 11 1.47 8.27 1.38
C THR A 11 1.96 9.52 2.10
N GLY A 12 2.26 10.60 1.35
CA GLY A 12 2.63 11.89 1.92
C GLY A 12 1.54 12.45 2.82
N TRP A 13 0.28 12.45 2.36
CA TRP A 13 -0.85 12.89 3.19
C TRP A 13 -1.05 12.02 4.43
N GLN A 14 -0.87 10.70 4.32
CA GLN A 14 -0.95 9.78 5.46
C GLN A 14 0.14 10.05 6.50
N LEU A 15 1.39 10.27 6.06
CA LEU A 15 2.50 10.59 6.95
C LEU A 15 2.30 11.94 7.63
N THR A 16 1.83 12.95 6.89
CA THR A 16 1.49 14.26 7.47
C THR A 16 0.39 14.15 8.51
N ALA A 17 -0.70 13.45 8.20
CA ALA A 17 -1.81 13.25 9.14
C ALA A 17 -1.36 12.46 10.38
N GLY A 18 -0.59 11.38 10.19
CA GLY A 18 -0.03 10.58 11.27
C GLY A 18 0.94 11.39 12.15
N GLY A 19 1.81 12.19 11.54
CA GLY A 19 2.73 13.08 12.25
C GLY A 19 1.99 14.16 13.04
N LEU A 20 0.98 14.81 12.47
CA LEU A 20 0.15 15.80 13.16
C LEU A 20 -0.64 15.19 14.32
N LEU A 21 -1.10 13.95 14.18
CA LEU A 21 -1.80 13.23 15.24
C LEU A 21 -0.84 12.83 16.38
N LEU A 22 0.39 12.43 16.05
CA LEU A 22 1.42 12.08 17.03
C LEU A 22 2.05 13.30 17.72
N ALA A 23 2.16 14.44 17.04
CA ALA A 23 2.78 15.65 17.56
C ALA A 23 2.26 16.10 18.95
N PRO A 24 0.94 16.21 19.21
CA PRO A 24 0.46 16.58 20.55
C PRO A 24 0.81 15.52 21.60
N LEU A 25 0.79 14.24 21.26
CA LEU A 25 1.17 13.18 22.18
C LEU A 25 2.65 13.25 22.53
N ALA A 26 3.52 13.44 21.52
CA ALA A 26 4.95 13.63 21.73
C ALA A 26 5.22 14.86 22.62
N LEU A 27 4.56 15.99 22.38
CA LEU A 27 4.68 17.18 23.22
C LEU A 27 4.22 16.95 24.66
N LEU A 28 3.17 16.15 24.88
CA LEU A 28 2.64 15.86 26.22
C LEU A 28 3.51 14.85 27.00
N VAL A 29 4.12 13.89 26.30
CA VAL A 29 4.90 12.79 26.92
C VAL A 29 6.39 13.13 27.04
N GLU A 30 6.98 13.69 25.99
CA GLU A 30 8.42 13.98 25.90
C GLU A 30 8.74 15.44 26.25
N GLY A 31 7.75 16.34 26.16
CA GLY A 31 7.92 17.76 26.43
C GLY A 31 8.33 18.56 25.19
N ALA A 32 8.93 19.74 25.41
CA ALA A 32 9.37 20.60 24.32
C ALA A 32 10.57 19.97 23.58
N PRO A 33 10.56 19.95 22.24
CA PRO A 33 11.67 19.41 21.48
C PRO A 33 12.94 20.25 21.72
N PRO A 34 14.12 19.62 21.71
CA PRO A 34 15.39 20.35 21.78
C PRO A 34 15.53 21.29 20.57
N ALA A 35 16.36 22.33 20.71
CA ALA A 35 16.57 23.29 19.64
C ALA A 35 17.05 22.60 18.35
N LEU A 36 16.39 22.90 17.22
CA LEU A 36 16.84 22.42 15.91
C LEU A 36 18.14 23.13 15.54
N ASP A 37 19.24 22.42 15.65
CA ASP A 37 20.54 22.84 15.13
C ASP A 37 20.73 22.38 13.67
N GLY A 38 21.81 22.87 13.04
CA GLY A 38 22.16 22.50 11.67
C GLY A 38 22.26 20.98 11.43
N PRO A 39 22.95 20.23 12.30
CA PRO A 39 22.99 18.76 12.23
C PRO A 39 21.61 18.09 12.31
N ALA A 40 20.74 18.51 13.21
CA ALA A 40 19.39 17.96 13.33
C ALA A 40 18.58 18.21 12.05
N ILE A 41 18.63 19.43 11.49
CA ILE A 41 17.99 19.75 10.22
C ILE A 41 18.52 18.83 9.10
N GLY A 42 19.84 18.65 9.03
CA GLY A 42 20.46 17.75 8.06
C GLY A 42 19.97 16.30 8.21
N GLY A 43 19.89 15.80 9.44
CA GLY A 43 19.35 14.48 9.74
C GLY A 43 17.89 14.32 9.34
N TYR A 44 17.04 15.29 9.66
CA TYR A 44 15.63 15.27 9.27
C TYR A 44 15.45 15.33 7.74
N LEU A 45 16.24 16.14 7.03
CA LEU A 45 16.22 16.19 5.56
C LEU A 45 16.65 14.86 4.95
N TYR A 46 17.70 14.24 5.47
CA TYR A 46 18.12 12.91 5.03
C TYR A 46 17.00 11.87 5.23
N LEU A 47 16.39 11.83 6.42
CA LEU A 47 15.31 10.89 6.73
C LEU A 47 14.07 11.13 5.86
N ALA A 48 13.67 12.38 5.66
CA ALA A 48 12.49 12.73 4.89
C ALA A 48 12.69 12.48 3.39
N LEU A 49 13.85 12.86 2.83
CA LEU A 49 14.07 12.81 1.38
C LEU A 49 14.64 11.46 0.92
N ALA A 50 15.79 11.06 1.47
CA ALA A 50 16.49 9.87 1.02
C ALA A 50 15.84 8.58 1.56
N ASN A 51 15.57 8.53 2.86
CA ASN A 51 15.01 7.33 3.48
C ASN A 51 13.52 7.15 3.21
N THR A 52 12.75 8.24 3.11
CA THR A 52 11.29 8.16 2.97
C THR A 52 10.83 8.41 1.53
N ALA A 53 10.95 9.63 1.01
CA ALA A 53 10.39 9.98 -0.29
C ALA A 53 10.99 9.17 -1.44
N LEU A 54 12.32 9.07 -1.52
CA LEU A 54 13.01 8.30 -2.55
C LEU A 54 12.73 6.80 -2.41
N ALA A 55 12.77 6.24 -1.20
CA ALA A 55 12.48 4.83 -0.98
C ALA A 55 11.05 4.45 -1.39
N TYR A 56 10.04 5.24 -1.00
CA TYR A 56 8.67 5.02 -1.44
C TYR A 56 8.54 5.17 -2.95
N TRP A 57 9.22 6.13 -3.56
CA TRP A 57 9.16 6.31 -5.02
C TRP A 57 9.73 5.10 -5.75
N LEU A 58 10.89 4.60 -5.31
CA LEU A 58 11.49 3.37 -5.83
C LEU A 58 10.59 2.16 -5.59
N TRP A 59 10.00 2.04 -4.41
CA TRP A 59 9.07 0.97 -4.05
C TRP A 59 7.87 0.95 -4.99
N PHE A 60 7.13 2.06 -5.11
CA PHE A 60 5.94 2.13 -5.97
C PHE A 60 6.29 1.91 -7.45
N ARG A 61 7.45 2.40 -7.90
CA ARG A 61 7.96 2.15 -9.26
C ARG A 61 8.35 0.68 -9.47
N GLY A 62 8.91 0.03 -8.44
CA GLY A 62 9.39 -1.34 -8.46
C GLY A 62 8.26 -2.35 -8.43
N ILE A 63 7.32 -2.24 -7.48
CA ILE A 63 6.20 -3.19 -7.35
C ILE A 63 5.31 -3.20 -8.59
N GLY A 64 5.20 -2.08 -9.31
CA GLY A 64 4.45 -2.02 -10.57
C GLY A 64 5.09 -2.80 -11.72
N ARG A 65 6.32 -3.28 -11.55
CA ARG A 65 7.11 -4.01 -12.57
C ARG A 65 7.46 -5.45 -12.16
N LEU A 66 7.16 -5.84 -10.92
CA LEU A 66 7.53 -7.14 -10.35
C LEU A 66 6.31 -8.05 -10.26
N SER A 67 6.50 -9.35 -10.52
CA SER A 67 5.46 -10.35 -10.26
C SER A 67 5.21 -10.51 -8.76
N ALA A 68 4.04 -11.02 -8.36
CA ALA A 68 3.71 -11.26 -6.96
C ALA A 68 4.78 -12.10 -6.24
N THR A 69 5.33 -13.11 -6.93
CA THR A 69 6.46 -13.94 -6.47
C THR A 69 7.70 -13.09 -6.21
N GLN A 70 8.12 -12.22 -7.14
CA GLN A 70 9.30 -11.38 -6.94
C GLN A 70 9.16 -10.39 -5.77
N VAL A 71 7.96 -9.86 -5.52
CA VAL A 71 7.72 -8.93 -4.41
C VAL A 71 7.97 -9.57 -3.05
N THR A 72 7.67 -10.87 -2.90
CA THR A 72 7.88 -11.57 -1.63
C THR A 72 9.35 -11.72 -1.23
N PHE A 73 10.28 -11.70 -2.20
CA PHE A 73 11.73 -11.71 -1.92
C PHE A 73 12.22 -10.40 -1.30
N LEU A 74 11.49 -9.29 -1.46
CA LEU A 74 11.85 -8.02 -0.82
C LEU A 74 11.75 -8.08 0.71
N GLY A 75 10.87 -8.93 1.25
CA GLY A 75 10.71 -9.14 2.68
C GLY A 75 12.02 -9.56 3.38
N PRO A 76 12.60 -10.72 3.04
CA PRO A 76 13.87 -11.16 3.62
C PRO A 76 15.08 -10.36 3.11
N LEU A 77 15.00 -9.67 1.97
CA LEU A 77 16.09 -8.80 1.51
C LEU A 77 16.38 -7.64 2.49
N SER A 78 15.37 -7.11 3.16
CA SER A 78 15.55 -6.02 4.14
C SER A 78 16.45 -6.40 5.33
N PRO A 79 16.22 -7.51 6.06
CA PRO A 79 17.14 -7.91 7.13
C PRO A 79 18.54 -8.28 6.61
N LEU A 80 18.67 -8.79 5.38
CA LEU A 80 19.98 -9.07 4.80
C LEU A 80 20.77 -7.80 4.48
N THR A 81 20.13 -6.80 3.84
CA THR A 81 20.79 -5.52 3.59
C THR A 81 21.15 -4.83 4.91
N ALA A 82 20.26 -4.88 5.91
CA ALA A 82 20.57 -4.36 7.24
C ALA A 82 21.78 -5.07 7.87
N ALA A 83 21.84 -6.40 7.83
CA ALA A 83 22.96 -7.17 8.38
C ALA A 83 24.28 -6.93 7.65
N VAL A 84 24.26 -6.85 6.32
CA VAL A 84 25.45 -6.54 5.52
C VAL A 84 25.97 -5.13 5.82
N ILE A 85 25.07 -4.15 5.93
CA ILE A 85 25.45 -2.78 6.29
C ILE A 85 25.96 -2.72 7.74
N GLY A 86 25.31 -3.40 8.70
CA GLY A 86 25.77 -3.46 10.09
C GLY A 86 27.16 -4.09 10.22
N TRP A 87 27.40 -5.20 9.52
CA TRP A 87 28.73 -5.80 9.47
C TRP A 87 29.78 -4.89 8.80
N ALA A 88 29.46 -4.33 7.63
CA ALA A 88 30.43 -3.58 6.83
C ALA A 88 30.70 -2.16 7.35
N ALA A 89 29.66 -1.46 7.81
CA ALA A 89 29.74 -0.06 8.22
C ALA A 89 29.92 0.11 9.73
N LEU A 90 29.39 -0.79 10.56
CA LEU A 90 29.48 -0.72 12.02
C LEU A 90 30.45 -1.76 12.61
N GLY A 91 30.95 -2.72 11.80
CA GLY A 91 31.87 -3.76 12.26
C GLY A 91 31.21 -4.82 13.14
N GLU A 92 29.89 -4.95 13.09
CA GLU A 92 29.16 -5.91 13.92
C GLU A 92 29.50 -7.36 13.54
N ALA A 93 30.04 -8.12 14.49
CA ALA A 93 30.34 -9.53 14.26
C ALA A 93 29.04 -10.34 14.17
N LEU A 94 28.75 -10.88 12.99
CA LEU A 94 27.62 -11.79 12.80
C LEU A 94 27.94 -13.12 13.48
N GLY A 95 27.36 -13.32 14.66
CA GLY A 95 27.55 -14.53 15.45
C GLY A 95 26.94 -15.75 14.75
N PRO A 96 27.35 -16.98 15.11
CA PRO A 96 26.83 -18.21 14.52
C PRO A 96 25.30 -18.34 14.61
N VAL A 97 24.71 -17.84 15.71
CA VAL A 97 23.25 -17.84 15.92
C VAL A 97 22.53 -16.88 14.97
N GLN A 98 23.10 -15.70 14.68
CA GLN A 98 22.52 -14.76 13.71
C GLN A 98 22.57 -15.32 12.30
N LEU A 99 23.69 -15.98 11.93
CA LEU A 99 23.80 -16.67 10.65
C LEU A 99 22.78 -17.82 10.53
N ALA A 100 22.59 -18.59 11.59
CA ALA A 100 21.57 -19.65 11.62
C ALA A 100 20.14 -19.07 11.50
N GLY A 101 19.84 -17.98 12.21
CA GLY A 101 18.55 -17.28 12.12
C GLY A 101 18.31 -16.70 10.73
N MET A 102 19.34 -16.11 10.11
CA MET A 102 19.31 -15.63 8.72
C MET A 102 18.99 -16.79 7.77
N ALA A 103 19.76 -17.89 7.83
CA ALA A 103 19.55 -19.06 6.99
C ALA A 103 18.13 -19.63 7.16
N LEU A 104 17.61 -19.69 8.39
CA LEU A 104 16.27 -20.18 8.68
C LEU A 104 15.18 -19.27 8.10
N ALA A 105 15.28 -17.94 8.28
CA ALA A 105 14.31 -16.98 7.74
C ALA A 105 14.27 -16.98 6.20
N PHE A 106 15.44 -17.02 5.57
CA PHE A 106 15.56 -17.12 4.11
C PHE A 106 15.03 -18.47 3.61
N GLY A 107 15.44 -19.57 4.25
CA GLY A 107 15.01 -20.91 3.91
C GLY A 107 13.49 -21.09 4.03
N ALA A 108 12.89 -20.57 5.10
CA ALA A 108 11.44 -20.58 5.29
C ALA A 108 10.70 -19.78 4.20
N THR A 109 11.23 -18.61 3.83
CA THR A 109 10.64 -17.79 2.75
C THR A 109 10.71 -18.52 1.41
N LEU A 110 11.87 -19.09 1.06
CA LEU A 110 12.05 -19.88 -0.16
C LEU A 110 11.15 -21.14 -0.18
N ALA A 111 11.05 -21.85 0.94
CA ALA A 111 10.20 -23.03 1.06
C ALA A 111 8.72 -22.67 0.91
N GLY A 112 8.26 -21.59 1.55
CA GLY A 112 6.89 -21.10 1.43
C GLY A 112 6.51 -20.64 0.01
N GLN A 113 7.49 -20.25 -0.79
CA GLN A 113 7.31 -19.87 -2.20
C GLN A 113 7.22 -21.08 -3.14
N ALA A 114 7.90 -22.17 -2.81
CA ALA A 114 7.94 -23.39 -3.62
C ALA A 114 6.64 -24.21 -3.51
N VAL A 115 5.83 -23.99 -2.48
CA VAL A 115 4.51 -24.61 -2.35
C VAL A 115 3.54 -23.91 -3.32
N PRO A 116 2.99 -24.61 -4.33
CA PRO A 116 2.00 -24.03 -5.23
C PRO A 116 0.82 -23.54 -4.40
N SER A 117 0.48 -22.26 -4.52
CA SER A 117 -0.76 -21.74 -3.95
C SER A 117 -1.92 -22.54 -4.54
N ALA A 118 -2.55 -23.39 -3.73
CA ALA A 118 -3.74 -24.12 -4.14
C ALA A 118 -4.77 -23.10 -4.68
N PRO A 119 -5.44 -23.39 -5.82
CA PRO A 119 -6.42 -22.47 -6.39
C PRO A 119 -7.44 -22.11 -5.30
N ARG A 120 -7.51 -20.81 -4.94
CA ARG A 120 -8.59 -20.32 -4.10
C ARG A 120 -9.88 -20.61 -4.86
N THR A 121 -10.66 -21.56 -4.39
CA THR A 121 -11.99 -21.84 -4.92
C THR A 121 -12.74 -20.51 -4.87
N PRO A 122 -13.18 -19.95 -6.00
CA PRO A 122 -13.97 -18.72 -5.98
C PRO A 122 -15.18 -18.96 -5.08
N PRO A 123 -15.62 -17.97 -4.28
CA PRO A 123 -16.83 -18.10 -3.49
C PRO A 123 -17.93 -18.54 -4.45
N VAL A 124 -18.55 -19.69 -4.17
CA VAL A 124 -19.68 -20.21 -4.94
C VAL A 124 -20.65 -19.06 -5.08
N ALA A 125 -20.83 -18.59 -6.31
CA ALA A 125 -21.80 -17.56 -6.63
C ALA A 125 -23.16 -18.15 -6.24
N VAL A 126 -23.63 -17.82 -5.04
CA VAL A 126 -25.01 -18.09 -4.63
C VAL A 126 -25.85 -17.38 -5.67
N GLY A 127 -26.56 -18.19 -6.46
CA GLY A 127 -27.15 -17.79 -7.74
C GLY A 127 -27.89 -16.47 -7.65
N ALA A 128 -27.33 -15.43 -8.27
CA ALA A 128 -28.12 -14.30 -8.73
C ALA A 128 -28.96 -14.82 -9.90
N GLY A 129 -30.17 -15.28 -9.58
CA GLY A 129 -31.18 -15.65 -10.54
C GLY A 129 -31.35 -14.52 -11.57
N SER A 130 -31.29 -14.91 -12.83
CA SER A 130 -31.61 -14.08 -13.98
C SER A 130 -33.01 -13.47 -13.82
N PHE A 131 -33.08 -12.20 -13.42
CA PHE A 131 -34.25 -11.36 -13.62
C PHE A 131 -34.01 -10.44 -14.82
N SER A 132 -33.84 -11.04 -16.00
CA SER A 132 -33.82 -10.30 -17.27
C SER A 132 -34.58 -11.09 -18.33
N SER A 133 -35.91 -11.19 -18.20
CA SER A 133 -36.81 -11.53 -19.31
C SER A 133 -38.30 -11.43 -18.90
N ALA A 134 -38.84 -10.22 -18.75
CA ALA A 134 -40.30 -9.99 -18.81
C ALA A 134 -40.70 -8.50 -18.88
N SER A 135 -40.20 -7.72 -19.84
CA SER A 135 -40.91 -6.51 -20.29
C SER A 135 -40.45 -6.05 -21.68
N ARG A 136 -40.48 -6.97 -22.65
CA ARG A 136 -40.54 -6.62 -24.07
C ARG A 136 -41.83 -7.22 -24.63
N ASN A 137 -42.95 -6.51 -24.49
CA ASN A 137 -43.85 -6.29 -25.62
C ASN A 137 -45.03 -5.36 -25.29
N GLY A 138 -45.21 -4.37 -26.17
CA GLY A 138 -46.50 -4.09 -26.79
C GLY A 138 -47.51 -3.24 -26.02
N ARG A 139 -47.50 -1.93 -26.28
CA ARG A 139 -48.67 -1.23 -26.88
C ARG A 139 -48.32 0.20 -27.29
N LYS A 140 -48.03 0.38 -28.57
CA LYS A 140 -48.40 1.59 -29.29
C LYS A 140 -49.90 1.46 -29.51
N ASP A 141 -50.71 2.24 -28.82
CA ASP A 141 -52.11 2.47 -29.17
C ASP A 141 -52.47 3.89 -28.73
N SER A 142 -52.69 4.73 -29.74
CA SER A 142 -53.64 5.84 -29.83
C SER A 142 -54.12 6.55 -28.57
N MET A 143 -53.99 7.88 -28.58
CA MET A 143 -55.12 8.78 -28.35
C MET A 143 -54.74 10.20 -28.79
N ASP A 144 -54.88 10.42 -30.10
CA ASP A 144 -55.43 11.69 -30.58
C ASP A 144 -56.79 11.87 -29.93
N LEU A 145 -56.87 12.76 -28.94
CA LEU A 145 -58.12 13.33 -28.48
C LEU A 145 -57.91 14.82 -28.27
N THR A 146 -58.31 15.56 -29.31
CA THR A 146 -59.20 16.72 -29.21
C THR A 146 -59.09 17.56 -27.94
N GLY A 147 -58.39 18.68 -28.06
CA GLY A 147 -58.34 19.74 -27.04
C GLY A 147 -58.41 21.15 -27.63
N THR A 148 -59.01 21.32 -28.81
CA THR A 148 -59.38 22.65 -29.32
C THR A 148 -60.65 23.12 -28.60
N ALA A 149 -60.51 23.59 -27.36
CA ALA A 149 -61.48 24.48 -26.73
C ALA A 149 -60.86 25.14 -25.50
N LEU A 150 -60.96 26.47 -25.45
CA LEU A 150 -60.80 27.35 -24.27
C LEU A 150 -59.37 27.76 -23.87
N ARG A 151 -58.85 28.85 -24.44
CA ARG A 151 -58.84 30.19 -23.81
C ARG A 151 -57.84 31.14 -24.50
N ARG A 152 -58.43 32.24 -25.00
CA ARG A 152 -57.87 33.55 -25.36
C ARG A 152 -56.89 33.63 -26.52
#